data_AF-V6Z2J4-F1
#
_entry.id   AF-V6Z2J4-F1
#
_cell.length_a   1.000
_cell.length_b   1.000
_cell.length_c   1.000
_cell.angle_alpha   90.00
_cell.angle_beta   90.00
_cell.angle_gamma   90.00
#
_symmetry.space_group_name_H-M   'P 1'
#
loop_
_entity.id
_entity.type
_entity.pdbx_description
1 polymer ?
#
loop_
_entity_poly.entity_id
_entity_poly.type
_entity_poly.pdbx_seq_one_letter_code
_entity_poly.pdbx_strand_id
1 'polypeptide(L)'
;MKRNYSKVIDELRTSYNLNLVEIGQRLGTDPRTVGKWARGKHKPNQVSRRKLNKLYREVKETMATQVSIFEETNDQDHYLEVIRTDNFNGLRLDIYGDFENPLFMARDIAEMIDYQKTAQGKYNTAKMLAMVDEDEKIKGIPNSHTLINNGTKVWFLTEQGLYEVLFQSRKPLAKEFKKAVKEILKEIRQKGYYMAGELVEPTPAPVIDDLSYIKGKLADLQKLDNISDINKGMVVINRIILTLSHEDASSEKWHQLTGQ
;
A
#
# COMPACT_ATOMS: atom_id res chain seq x y z
N MET A 1 11.10 2.88 26.58
CA MET A 1 12.56 2.78 26.32
C MET A 1 13.18 4.18 26.24
N LYS A 2 14.36 4.41 26.81
CA LYS A 2 15.06 5.72 26.72
C LYS A 2 15.82 5.78 25.38
N ARG A 3 15.43 6.70 24.50
CA ARG A 3 16.07 6.90 23.17
C ARG A 3 17.53 7.35 23.33
N ASN A 4 18.45 6.75 22.57
CA ASN A 4 19.86 7.14 22.54
C ASN A 4 20.05 8.31 21.54
N TYR A 5 20.18 9.53 22.07
CA TYR A 5 20.26 10.74 21.24
C TYR A 5 21.59 10.91 20.51
N SER A 6 22.66 10.23 20.95
CA SER A 6 23.92 10.20 20.20
C SER A 6 23.71 9.45 18.89
N LYS A 7 23.08 8.27 18.96
CA LYS A 7 22.72 7.47 17.78
C LYS A 7 21.75 8.21 16.84
N VAL A 8 20.76 8.92 17.39
CA VAL A 8 19.82 9.74 16.59
C VAL A 8 20.55 10.83 15.80
N ILE A 9 21.51 11.51 16.42
CA ILE A 9 22.29 12.55 15.74
C ILE A 9 23.22 11.92 14.69
N ASP A 10 23.80 10.76 14.98
CA ASP A 10 24.62 10.04 14.01
C ASP A 10 23.79 9.59 12.80
N GLU A 11 22.59 9.03 13.00
CA GLU A 11 21.64 8.68 11.93
C GLU A 11 21.29 9.91 11.07
N LEU A 12 20.98 11.06 11.69
CA LEU A 12 20.76 12.32 10.97
C LEU A 12 21.94 12.72 10.07
N ARG A 13 23.17 12.41 10.49
CA ARG A 13 24.37 12.76 9.72
C ARG A 13 24.69 11.74 8.64
N THR A 14 24.56 10.45 8.92
CA THR A 14 24.99 9.38 8.03
C THR A 14 23.90 8.96 7.07
N SER A 15 22.67 8.79 7.55
CA SER A 15 21.55 8.30 6.76
C SER A 15 20.79 9.42 6.05
N TYR A 16 20.83 10.63 6.62
CA TYR A 16 20.09 11.77 6.11
C TYR A 16 20.99 12.93 5.64
N ASN A 17 22.31 12.71 5.60
CA ASN A 17 23.34 13.64 5.12
C ASN A 17 23.31 15.06 5.71
N LEU A 18 22.73 15.24 6.91
CA LEU A 18 22.70 16.54 7.58
C LEU A 18 24.02 16.78 8.31
N ASN A 19 24.69 17.91 8.05
CA ASN A 19 25.89 18.26 8.80
C ASN A 19 25.54 18.81 10.21
N LEU A 20 26.51 18.83 11.13
CA LEU A 20 26.29 19.30 12.52
C LEU A 20 25.85 20.77 12.60
N VAL A 21 26.25 21.58 11.63
CA VAL A 21 25.88 23.01 11.56
C VAL A 21 24.41 23.14 11.23
N GLU A 22 23.93 22.40 10.25
CA GLU A 22 22.54 22.38 9.81
C GLU A 22 21.61 21.81 10.89
N ILE A 23 22.04 20.73 11.57
CA ILE A 23 21.31 20.20 12.74
C ILE A 23 21.26 21.28 13.85
N GLY A 24 22.37 21.96 14.12
CA GLY A 24 22.40 23.05 15.10
C GLY A 24 21.43 24.19 14.76
N GLN A 25 21.45 24.65 13.51
CA GLN A 25 20.56 25.70 13.01
C GLN A 25 19.08 25.31 13.15
N ARG A 26 18.69 24.11 12.71
CA ARG A 26 17.31 23.62 12.79
C ARG A 26 16.82 23.43 14.23
N LEU A 27 17.71 23.10 15.15
CA LEU A 27 17.39 22.98 16.58
C LEU A 27 17.41 24.31 17.34
N GLY A 28 17.98 25.37 16.74
CA GLY A 28 18.33 26.61 17.42
C GLY A 28 19.34 26.37 18.55
N THR A 29 20.33 25.52 18.32
CA THR A 29 21.36 25.12 19.28
C THR A 29 22.75 25.25 18.64
N ASP A 30 23.74 25.70 19.41
CA ASP A 30 25.11 25.81 18.92
C ASP A 30 25.63 24.45 18.36
N PRO A 31 26.15 24.41 17.11
CA PRO A 31 26.62 23.18 16.48
C PRO A 31 27.69 22.40 17.27
N ARG A 32 28.53 23.08 18.06
CA ARG A 32 29.53 22.43 18.91
C ARG A 32 28.86 21.67 20.06
N THR A 33 27.75 22.19 20.57
CA THR A 33 26.92 21.52 21.58
C THR A 33 26.28 20.26 20.99
N VAL A 34 25.73 20.34 19.77
CA VAL A 34 25.24 19.16 19.03
C VAL A 34 26.36 18.14 18.81
N GLY A 35 27.57 18.58 18.46
CA GLY A 35 28.74 17.72 18.31
C GLY A 35 29.22 17.06 19.61
N LYS A 36 28.94 17.65 20.78
CA LYS A 36 29.18 17.00 22.09
C LYS A 36 28.12 15.94 22.39
N TRP A 37 26.89 16.12 21.94
CA TRP A 37 25.82 15.13 22.03
C TRP A 37 26.05 13.92 21.11
N ALA A 38 26.48 14.15 19.87
CA ALA A 38 26.84 13.10 18.93
C ALA A 38 27.92 12.17 19.50
N ARG A 39 28.98 12.73 20.10
CA ARG A 39 30.07 11.97 20.74
C ARG A 39 29.72 11.39 22.12
N GLY A 40 28.47 11.51 22.56
CA GLY A 40 28.02 11.00 23.86
C GLY A 40 28.59 11.71 25.09
N LYS A 41 29.40 12.76 24.91
CA LYS A 41 30.04 13.50 26.02
C LYS A 41 29.01 14.24 26.87
N HIS A 42 27.93 14.73 26.27
CA HIS A 42 26.85 15.46 26.93
C HIS A 42 25.49 14.89 26.51
N LYS A 43 24.48 14.97 27.39
CA LYS A 43 23.11 14.55 27.06
C LYS A 43 22.23 15.78 26.77
N PRO A 44 21.42 15.77 25.71
CA PRO A 44 20.48 16.85 25.44
C PRO A 44 19.44 16.96 26.57
N ASN A 45 19.05 18.20 26.89
CA ASN A 45 17.97 18.50 27.83
C ASN A 45 16.59 18.18 27.23
N GLN A 46 15.53 18.24 28.05
CA GLN A 46 14.18 17.83 27.63
C GLN A 46 13.66 18.59 26.40
N VAL A 47 13.93 19.89 26.31
CA VAL A 47 13.53 20.73 25.16
C VAL A 47 14.26 20.30 23.89
N SER A 48 15.59 20.14 23.99
CA SER A 48 16.44 19.73 22.86
C SER A 48 16.07 18.33 22.36
N ARG A 49 15.68 17.42 23.27
CA ARG A 49 15.17 16.10 22.91
C ARG A 49 13.89 16.16 22.10
N ARG A 50 12.93 17.02 22.49
CA ARG A 50 11.69 17.22 21.73
C ARG A 50 11.98 17.74 20.33
N LYS A 51 12.86 18.74 20.22
CA LYS A 51 13.28 19.29 18.92
C LYS A 51 14.00 18.25 18.04
N LEU A 52 14.90 17.46 18.62
CA LEU A 52 15.58 16.35 17.93
C LEU A 52 14.58 15.30 17.43
N ASN A 53 13.59 14.93 18.24
CA ASN A 53 12.57 13.97 17.81
C ASN A 53 11.67 14.51 16.69
N LYS A 54 11.33 15.80 16.74
CA LYS A 54 10.56 16.48 15.69
C LYS A 54 11.36 16.53 14.38
N LEU A 55 12.59 17.02 14.42
CA LEU A 55 13.50 17.06 13.27
C LEU A 55 13.70 15.68 12.65
N TYR A 56 13.89 14.65 13.48
CA TYR A 56 14.04 13.28 12.99
C TYR A 56 12.80 12.76 12.26
N ARG A 57 11.59 13.10 12.73
CA ARG A 57 10.34 12.71 12.06
C ARG A 57 10.19 13.41 10.72
N GLU A 58 10.39 14.72 10.69
CA GLU A 58 10.31 15.53 9.46
C GLU A 58 11.27 15.02 8.39
N VAL A 59 12.53 14.76 8.77
CA VAL A 59 13.55 14.29 7.84
C VAL A 59 13.23 12.87 7.35
N LYS A 60 12.74 12.00 8.23
CA LYS A 60 12.30 10.64 7.86
C LYS A 60 11.10 10.67 6.91
N GLU A 61 10.12 11.53 7.15
CA GLU A 61 8.97 11.74 6.27
C GLU A 61 9.39 12.27 4.90
N THR A 62 10.27 13.29 4.86
CA THR A 62 10.77 13.84 3.58
C THR A 62 11.57 12.83 2.76
N MET A 63 12.33 11.94 3.40
CA MET A 63 13.03 10.86 2.69
C MET A 63 12.07 9.78 2.24
N ALA A 64 11.06 9.41 3.03
CA ALA A 64 10.03 8.46 2.60
C ALA A 64 9.31 8.96 1.33
N THR A 65 9.05 10.26 1.22
CA THR A 65 8.45 10.88 0.03
C THR A 65 9.41 11.01 -1.16
N GLN A 66 10.73 11.11 -0.95
CA GLN A 66 11.72 11.13 -2.03
C GLN A 66 12.08 9.73 -2.53
N VAL A 67 12.14 8.74 -1.62
CA VAL A 67 12.40 7.33 -1.93
C VAL A 67 11.31 6.74 -2.82
N SER A 68 10.04 7.18 -2.68
CA SER A 68 8.94 6.73 -3.56
C SER A 68 9.01 7.27 -4.99
N ILE A 69 9.85 8.26 -5.30
CA ILE A 69 9.92 8.91 -6.63
C ILE A 69 11.15 8.42 -7.42
N PHE A 70 12.16 7.84 -6.76
CA PHE A 70 13.42 7.43 -7.37
C PHE A 70 13.90 6.07 -6.85
N GLU A 71 13.14 4.99 -7.09
CA GLU A 71 13.69 3.64 -6.94
C GLU A 71 14.57 3.29 -8.15
N GLU A 72 15.77 3.86 -8.19
CA GLU A 72 16.91 3.15 -8.76
C GLU A 72 17.61 2.38 -7.65
N THR A 73 17.78 1.08 -7.90
CA THR A 73 18.33 0.05 -7.02
C THR A 73 19.53 0.50 -6.19
N ASN A 74 19.31 0.83 -4.91
CA ASN A 74 20.38 0.91 -3.94
C ASN A 74 20.23 -0.23 -2.94
N ASP A 75 21.25 -1.09 -2.93
CA ASP A 75 21.39 -2.35 -2.22
C ASP A 75 21.54 -2.18 -0.69
N GLN A 76 20.86 -1.17 -0.10
CA GLN A 76 20.77 -0.95 1.34
C GLN A 76 19.86 -2.04 1.93
N ASP A 77 20.38 -2.76 2.91
CA ASP A 77 19.71 -3.84 3.65
C ASP A 77 18.40 -3.36 4.31
N HIS A 78 17.30 -3.38 3.56
CA HIS A 78 16.00 -2.94 4.05
C HIS A 78 15.33 -4.08 4.82
N TYR A 79 15.12 -3.83 6.12
CA TYR A 79 14.35 -4.73 6.97
C TYR A 79 12.86 -4.52 6.73
N LEU A 80 12.18 -5.56 6.28
CA LEU A 80 10.75 -5.56 6.03
C LEU A 80 10.01 -6.10 7.23
N GLU A 81 9.13 -5.29 7.83
CA GLU A 81 8.28 -5.70 8.93
C GLU A 81 6.98 -6.34 8.40
N VAL A 82 6.45 -7.29 9.17
CA VAL A 82 5.14 -7.90 8.89
C VAL A 82 4.06 -6.92 9.34
N ILE A 83 3.19 -6.51 8.41
CA ILE A 83 2.06 -5.63 8.70
C ILE A 83 0.79 -6.41 9.00
N ARG A 84 0.64 -7.58 8.41
CA ARG A 84 -0.53 -8.45 8.55
C ARG A 84 -0.14 -9.90 8.32
N THR A 85 -0.74 -10.79 9.08
CA THR A 85 -0.66 -12.24 8.85
C THR A 85 -2.06 -12.76 8.57
N ASP A 86 -2.23 -13.43 7.45
CA ASP A 86 -3.45 -14.16 7.10
C ASP A 86 -3.18 -15.67 7.06
N ASN A 87 -4.24 -16.46 7.19
CA ASN A 87 -4.18 -17.91 6.97
C ASN A 87 -4.95 -18.26 5.71
N PHE A 88 -4.26 -18.84 4.73
CA PHE A 88 -4.81 -19.17 3.43
C PHE A 88 -4.59 -20.65 3.14
N ASN A 89 -5.67 -21.43 3.03
CA ASN A 89 -5.62 -22.90 2.90
C ASN A 89 -4.76 -23.60 3.98
N GLY A 90 -4.78 -23.09 5.21
CA GLY A 90 -3.98 -23.62 6.31
C GLY A 90 -2.48 -23.26 6.24
N LEU A 91 -2.07 -22.52 5.21
CA LEU A 91 -0.74 -21.92 5.12
C LEU A 91 -0.78 -20.50 5.70
N ARG A 92 0.19 -20.20 6.55
CA ARG A 92 0.38 -18.86 7.09
C ARG A 92 1.00 -17.98 5.98
N LEU A 93 0.35 -16.86 5.68
CA LEU A 93 0.85 -15.84 4.75
C LEU A 93 1.13 -14.55 5.52
N ASP A 94 2.42 -14.23 5.66
CA ASP A 94 2.85 -12.93 6.21
C ASP A 94 2.95 -11.91 5.06
N ILE A 95 2.31 -10.76 5.25
CA ILE A 95 2.34 -9.60 4.34
C ILE A 95 3.28 -8.55 4.94
N TYR A 96 4.17 -8.03 4.11
CA TYR A 96 5.25 -7.13 4.48
C TYR A 96 5.08 -5.73 3.87
N GLY A 97 5.93 -4.78 4.26
CA GLY A 97 5.96 -3.43 3.68
C GLY A 97 5.04 -2.48 4.44
N ASP A 98 4.12 -1.84 3.73
CA ASP A 98 3.10 -0.98 4.32
C ASP A 98 1.71 -1.23 3.70
N PHE A 99 0.70 -0.53 4.19
CA PHE A 99 -0.69 -0.74 3.77
C PHE A 99 -0.94 -0.36 2.31
N GLU A 100 -0.23 0.64 1.79
CA GLU A 100 -0.37 1.11 0.41
C GLU A 100 0.44 0.24 -0.55
N ASN A 101 1.61 -0.23 -0.11
CA ASN A 101 2.55 -1.02 -0.89
C ASN A 101 2.83 -2.37 -0.19
N PRO A 102 1.88 -3.31 -0.26
CA PRO A 102 2.05 -4.62 0.34
C PRO A 102 3.08 -5.45 -0.45
N LEU A 103 3.90 -6.18 0.29
CA LEU A 103 4.94 -7.06 -0.26
C LEU A 103 4.71 -8.50 0.17
N PHE A 104 4.90 -9.42 -0.78
CA PHE A 104 4.60 -10.84 -0.62
C PHE A 104 5.87 -11.67 -0.83
N MET A 105 6.25 -12.50 0.15
CA MET A 105 7.46 -13.32 0.02
C MET A 105 7.30 -14.34 -1.12
N ALA A 106 8.18 -14.31 -2.11
CA ALA A 106 8.04 -15.11 -3.33
C ALA A 106 8.04 -16.62 -3.05
N ARG A 107 8.79 -17.07 -2.02
CA ARG A 107 8.79 -18.47 -1.60
C ARG A 107 7.42 -18.92 -1.09
N ASP A 108 6.79 -18.10 -0.25
CA ASP A 108 5.53 -18.41 0.39
C ASP A 108 4.39 -18.40 -0.64
N ILE A 109 4.44 -17.48 -1.63
CA ILE A 109 3.53 -17.49 -2.78
C ILE A 109 3.73 -18.75 -3.64
N ALA A 110 4.99 -19.15 -3.90
CA ALA A 110 5.28 -20.37 -4.65
C ALA A 110 4.75 -21.62 -3.93
N GLU A 111 4.80 -21.66 -2.60
CA GLU A 111 4.23 -22.74 -1.80
C GLU A 111 2.69 -22.72 -1.81
N MET A 112 2.10 -21.54 -1.64
CA MET A 112 0.65 -21.33 -1.60
C MET A 112 -0.03 -21.83 -2.87
N ILE A 113 0.55 -21.58 -4.05
CA ILE A 113 0.00 -22.03 -5.32
C ILE A 113 0.48 -23.43 -5.73
N ASP A 114 1.23 -24.13 -4.87
CA ASP A 114 1.93 -25.38 -5.17
C ASP A 114 2.72 -25.27 -6.49
N TYR A 115 3.64 -24.32 -6.60
CA TYR A 115 4.42 -24.11 -7.82
C TYR A 115 5.31 -25.33 -8.15
N GLN A 116 5.90 -25.37 -9.35
CA GLN A 116 6.79 -26.45 -9.75
C GLN A 116 7.96 -26.60 -8.75
N LYS A 117 8.23 -27.82 -8.29
CA LYS A 117 9.39 -28.14 -7.43
C LYS A 117 10.65 -28.43 -8.27
N THR A 118 11.81 -28.15 -7.70
CA THR A 118 13.12 -28.54 -8.23
C THR A 118 13.38 -30.03 -7.97
N ALA A 119 14.45 -30.56 -8.55
CA ALA A 119 14.89 -31.94 -8.27
C ALA A 119 15.20 -32.17 -6.78
N GLN A 120 15.55 -31.12 -6.02
CA GLN A 120 15.78 -31.21 -4.58
C GLN A 120 14.49 -31.08 -3.74
N GLY A 121 13.31 -31.08 -4.37
CA GLY A 121 12.01 -31.02 -3.68
C GLY A 121 11.58 -29.64 -3.19
N LYS A 122 12.37 -28.58 -3.45
CA LYS A 122 12.03 -27.18 -3.08
C LYS A 122 11.20 -26.52 -4.17
N TYR A 123 10.33 -25.57 -3.84
CA TYR A 123 9.63 -24.77 -4.86
C TYR A 123 10.60 -23.96 -5.71
N ASN A 124 10.43 -23.97 -7.03
CA ASN A 124 11.32 -23.32 -7.98
C ASN A 124 10.99 -21.83 -8.12
N THR A 125 11.28 -21.07 -7.05
CA THR A 125 11.02 -19.63 -6.98
C THR A 125 11.80 -18.85 -8.03
N ALA A 126 13.01 -19.28 -8.40
CA ALA A 126 13.81 -18.63 -9.44
C ALA A 126 13.11 -18.64 -10.81
N LYS A 127 12.55 -19.79 -11.21
CA LYS A 127 11.75 -19.88 -12.44
C LYS A 127 10.46 -19.08 -12.36
N MET A 128 9.85 -19.00 -11.18
CA MET A 128 8.67 -18.16 -10.96
C MET A 128 8.98 -16.67 -11.15
N LEU A 129 10.07 -16.19 -10.56
CA LEU A 129 10.51 -14.79 -10.62
C LEU A 129 11.04 -14.35 -12.00
N ALA A 130 11.43 -15.30 -12.84
CA ALA A 130 11.87 -15.02 -14.21
C ALA A 130 10.71 -14.57 -15.13
N MET A 131 9.46 -14.76 -14.69
CA MET A 131 8.26 -14.35 -15.42
C MET A 131 7.70 -12.99 -14.95
N VAL A 132 8.34 -12.39 -13.95
CA VAL A 132 7.91 -11.13 -13.32
C VAL A 132 8.91 -10.05 -13.71
N ASP A 133 8.42 -8.86 -14.05
CA ASP A 133 9.25 -7.73 -14.43
C ASP A 133 10.12 -7.26 -13.25
N GLU A 134 11.22 -6.57 -13.53
CA GLU A 134 12.21 -6.22 -12.50
C GLU A 134 11.70 -5.15 -11.52
N ASP A 135 10.82 -4.25 -11.96
CA ASP A 135 10.15 -3.24 -11.14
C ASP A 135 9.01 -3.83 -10.28
N GLU A 136 8.53 -5.03 -10.63
CA GLU A 136 7.47 -5.71 -9.90
C GLU A 136 7.97 -6.64 -8.78
N LYS A 137 9.30 -6.72 -8.59
CA LYS A 137 9.94 -7.56 -7.56
C LYS A 137 11.08 -6.85 -6.85
N ILE A 138 11.24 -7.12 -5.56
CA ILE A 138 12.24 -6.46 -4.71
C ILE A 138 12.97 -7.46 -3.82
N LYS A 139 14.23 -7.20 -3.49
CA LYS A 139 14.96 -7.93 -2.44
C LYS A 139 14.84 -7.21 -1.11
N GLY A 140 14.52 -7.95 -0.06
CA GLY A 140 14.46 -7.41 1.29
C GLY A 140 14.87 -8.44 2.33
N ILE A 141 15.09 -7.97 3.57
CA ILE A 141 15.36 -8.84 4.71
C ILE A 141 14.08 -8.91 5.56
N PRO A 142 13.38 -10.06 5.61
CA PRO A 142 12.19 -10.19 6.45
C PRO A 142 12.58 -10.10 7.92
N ASN A 143 12.09 -9.07 8.60
CA ASN A 143 12.17 -8.94 10.05
C ASN A 143 11.03 -9.73 10.69
N SER A 144 11.06 -11.05 10.51
CA SER A 144 10.13 -11.94 11.20
C SER A 144 10.61 -12.13 12.64
N HIS A 145 9.68 -12.11 13.60
CA HIS A 145 9.95 -12.54 14.99
C HIS A 145 10.37 -14.02 15.08
N THR A 146 10.28 -14.77 13.98
CA THR A 146 10.83 -16.11 13.85
C THR A 146 12.31 -16.00 13.44
N LEU A 147 13.19 -16.57 14.26
CA LEU A 147 14.67 -16.56 14.20
C LEU A 147 15.28 -17.18 12.91
N ILE A 148 14.53 -17.25 11.80
CA ILE A 148 14.85 -18.09 10.63
C ILE A 148 15.71 -17.34 9.61
N ASN A 149 15.65 -16.01 9.55
CA ASN A 149 16.41 -15.23 8.58
C ASN A 149 17.46 -14.36 9.27
N ASN A 150 18.68 -14.91 9.41
CA ASN A 150 19.90 -14.25 9.90
C ASN A 150 20.37 -13.09 9.00
N GLY A 151 19.50 -12.13 8.67
CA GLY A 151 19.83 -11.05 7.74
C GLY A 151 19.88 -11.47 6.27
N THR A 152 19.36 -12.65 5.90
CA THR A 152 19.38 -13.12 4.52
C THR A 152 18.39 -12.32 3.66
N LYS A 153 18.88 -11.72 2.58
CA LYS A 153 18.03 -11.12 1.53
C LYS A 153 17.23 -12.21 0.81
N VAL A 154 15.93 -12.02 0.70
CA VAL A 154 15.03 -12.87 -0.08
C VAL A 154 14.20 -12.01 -1.02
N TRP A 155 13.61 -12.65 -2.03
CA TRP A 155 12.75 -11.99 -3.01
C TRP A 155 11.32 -11.83 -2.50
N PHE A 156 10.79 -10.64 -2.73
CA PHE A 156 9.40 -10.26 -2.53
C PHE A 156 8.79 -9.83 -3.86
N LEU A 157 7.50 -10.04 -3.98
CA LEU A 157 6.67 -9.54 -5.07
C LEU A 157 5.90 -8.33 -4.56
N THR A 158 5.79 -7.31 -5.41
CA THR A 158 4.78 -6.26 -5.25
C THR A 158 3.39 -6.84 -5.51
N GLU A 159 2.34 -6.06 -5.28
CA GLU A 159 0.99 -6.44 -5.69
C GLU A 159 0.89 -6.74 -7.20
N GLN A 160 1.56 -5.94 -8.04
CA GLN A 160 1.61 -6.14 -9.49
C GLN A 160 2.31 -7.47 -9.83
N GLY A 161 3.49 -7.71 -9.24
CA GLY A 161 4.22 -8.96 -9.45
C GLY A 161 3.49 -10.20 -8.93
N LEU A 162 2.71 -10.06 -7.85
CA LEU A 162 1.81 -11.12 -7.38
C LEU A 162 0.75 -11.44 -8.44
N TYR A 163 0.12 -10.41 -9.02
CA TYR A 163 -0.84 -10.58 -10.09
C TYR A 163 -0.21 -11.26 -11.29
N GLU A 164 0.99 -10.87 -11.70
CA GLU A 164 1.67 -11.47 -12.85
C GLU A 164 1.90 -12.98 -12.64
N VAL A 165 2.41 -13.38 -11.48
CA VAL A 165 2.58 -14.79 -11.10
C VAL A 165 1.26 -15.55 -11.15
N LEU A 166 0.20 -15.01 -10.55
CA LEU A 166 -1.11 -15.67 -10.48
C LEU A 166 -1.79 -15.74 -11.85
N PHE A 167 -1.66 -14.70 -12.66
CA PHE A 167 -2.29 -14.63 -13.97
C PHE A 167 -1.62 -15.56 -14.98
N GLN A 168 -0.30 -15.75 -14.90
CA GLN A 168 0.42 -16.72 -15.73
C GLN A 168 0.29 -18.18 -15.23
N SER A 169 0.05 -18.40 -13.94
CA SER A 169 0.05 -19.76 -13.36
C SER A 169 -1.12 -20.62 -13.84
N ARG A 170 -0.85 -21.92 -14.09
CA ARG A 170 -1.85 -22.93 -14.46
C ARG A 170 -2.40 -23.73 -13.27
N LYS A 171 -1.96 -23.42 -12.05
CA LYS A 171 -2.33 -24.13 -10.83
C LYS A 171 -3.79 -23.84 -10.41
N PRO A 172 -4.49 -24.79 -9.76
CA PRO A 172 -5.92 -24.64 -9.43
C PRO A 172 -6.23 -23.36 -8.65
N LEU A 173 -5.45 -23.07 -7.61
CA LEU A 173 -5.65 -21.89 -6.77
C LEU A 173 -5.50 -20.57 -7.54
N ALA A 174 -4.49 -20.48 -8.41
CA ALA A 174 -4.30 -19.32 -9.26
C ALA A 174 -5.43 -19.15 -10.29
N LYS A 175 -6.07 -20.25 -10.73
CA LYS A 175 -7.25 -20.20 -11.60
C LYS A 175 -8.48 -19.68 -10.87
N GLU A 176 -8.69 -20.08 -9.62
CA GLU A 176 -9.79 -19.57 -8.78
C GLU A 176 -9.64 -18.07 -8.56
N PHE A 177 -8.44 -17.63 -8.17
CA PHE A 177 -8.13 -16.22 -8.03
C PHE A 177 -8.41 -15.43 -9.32
N LYS A 178 -7.88 -15.90 -10.46
CA LYS A 178 -8.14 -15.27 -11.77
C LYS A 178 -9.61 -15.18 -12.11
N LYS A 179 -10.42 -16.19 -11.77
CA LYS A 179 -11.87 -16.15 -12.00
C LYS A 179 -12.51 -15.05 -11.17
N ALA A 180 -12.20 -14.99 -9.88
CA ALA A 180 -12.70 -13.96 -8.98
C ALA A 180 -12.34 -12.55 -9.48
N VAL A 181 -11.07 -12.31 -9.85
CA VAL A 181 -10.66 -11.01 -10.41
C VAL A 181 -11.41 -10.69 -11.71
N LYS A 182 -11.58 -11.67 -12.61
CA LYS A 182 -12.35 -11.46 -13.86
C LYS A 182 -13.82 -11.13 -13.60
N GLU A 183 -14.42 -11.72 -12.58
CA GLU A 183 -15.79 -11.39 -12.15
C GLU A 183 -15.88 -9.97 -11.62
N ILE A 184 -14.93 -9.56 -10.77
CA ILE A 184 -14.80 -8.18 -10.26
C ILE A 184 -14.66 -7.19 -11.42
N LEU A 185 -13.75 -7.45 -12.36
CA LEU A 185 -13.54 -6.58 -13.53
C LEU A 185 -14.80 -6.52 -14.42
N LYS A 186 -15.49 -7.64 -14.61
CA LYS A 186 -16.76 -7.68 -15.35
C LYS A 186 -17.83 -6.85 -14.64
N GLU A 187 -17.91 -6.95 -13.31
CA GLU A 187 -18.84 -6.18 -12.50
C GLU A 187 -18.55 -4.69 -12.59
N ILE A 188 -17.29 -4.27 -12.43
CA ILE A 188 -16.86 -2.88 -12.62
C ILE A 188 -17.23 -2.40 -14.02
N ARG A 189 -16.98 -3.18 -15.08
CA ARG A 189 -17.36 -2.80 -16.46
C ARG A 189 -18.87 -2.63 -16.63
N GLN A 190 -19.69 -3.43 -15.94
CA GLN A 190 -21.14 -3.41 -16.09
C GLN A 190 -21.83 -2.38 -15.19
N LYS A 191 -21.32 -2.17 -13.98
CA LYS A 191 -21.95 -1.35 -12.94
C LYS A 191 -21.21 -0.05 -12.66
N GLY A 192 -19.96 0.07 -13.12
CA GLY A 192 -19.06 1.18 -12.82
C GLY A 192 -18.28 1.05 -11.51
N TYR A 193 -18.53 0.02 -10.68
CA TYR A 193 -17.91 -0.16 -9.36
C TYR A 193 -17.99 -1.64 -8.88
N TYR A 194 -17.20 -1.97 -7.85
CA TYR A 194 -17.25 -3.26 -7.12
C TYR A 194 -17.49 -2.99 -5.63
N MET A 195 -18.41 -3.72 -5.00
CA MET A 195 -18.64 -3.68 -3.55
C MET A 195 -18.35 -5.06 -2.97
N ALA A 196 -17.31 -5.15 -2.15
CA ALA A 196 -16.94 -6.38 -1.48
C ALA A 196 -18.05 -6.86 -0.54
N GLY A 197 -18.85 -7.83 -0.97
CA GLY A 197 -19.59 -8.74 -0.08
C GLY A 197 -21.11 -8.62 0.02
N GLU A 198 -21.79 -7.69 -0.66
CA GLU A 198 -23.27 -7.68 -0.64
C GLU A 198 -23.85 -7.23 -1.99
N LEU A 199 -24.64 -8.12 -2.60
CA LEU A 199 -25.51 -7.78 -3.72
C LEU A 199 -26.58 -6.82 -3.19
N VAL A 200 -26.40 -5.52 -3.40
CA VAL A 200 -27.54 -4.60 -3.34
C VAL A 200 -28.45 -4.99 -4.49
N GLU A 201 -29.64 -5.51 -4.18
CA GLU A 201 -30.65 -5.82 -5.18
C GLU A 201 -30.84 -4.61 -6.10
N PRO A 202 -31.04 -4.81 -7.41
CA PRO A 202 -31.39 -3.73 -8.31
C PRO A 202 -32.73 -3.16 -7.86
N THR A 203 -32.69 -2.14 -7.02
CA THR A 203 -33.85 -1.29 -6.78
C THR A 203 -34.15 -0.63 -8.12
N PRO A 204 -35.37 -0.79 -8.67
CA PRO A 204 -35.73 -0.15 -9.92
C PRO A 204 -35.45 1.34 -9.76
N ALA A 205 -34.69 1.92 -10.69
CA ALA A 205 -34.42 3.34 -10.70
C ALA A 205 -35.77 4.05 -10.69
N PRO A 206 -36.10 4.84 -9.65
CA PRO A 206 -37.27 5.69 -9.73
C PRO A 206 -37.01 6.67 -10.87
N VAL A 207 -37.94 6.73 -11.83
CA VAL A 207 -37.99 7.77 -12.86
C VAL A 207 -38.36 9.08 -12.14
N ILE A 208 -37.41 9.66 -11.42
CA ILE A 208 -37.60 10.93 -10.72
C ILE A 208 -36.34 11.76 -10.94
N ASP A 209 -36.43 12.63 -11.94
CA ASP A 209 -35.48 13.66 -12.30
C ASP A 209 -35.54 14.86 -11.33
N ASP A 210 -35.45 14.60 -10.02
CA ASP A 210 -35.55 15.68 -9.03
C ASP A 210 -34.38 15.64 -8.04
N LEU A 211 -33.59 16.72 -8.07
CA LEU A 211 -32.56 17.07 -7.10
C LEU A 211 -33.05 16.94 -5.66
N SER A 212 -34.37 17.08 -5.43
CA SER A 212 -35.04 16.87 -4.15
C SER A 212 -34.94 15.42 -3.65
N TYR A 213 -35.03 14.43 -4.54
CA TYR A 213 -34.88 13.01 -4.19
C TYR A 213 -33.45 12.68 -3.75
N ILE A 214 -32.47 13.19 -4.48
CA ILE A 214 -31.04 13.02 -4.16
C ILE A 214 -30.71 13.69 -2.82
N LYS A 215 -31.20 14.92 -2.60
CA LYS A 215 -31.04 15.63 -1.33
C LYS A 215 -31.69 14.88 -0.16
N GLY A 216 -32.86 14.29 -0.37
CA GLY A 216 -33.53 13.44 0.62
C GLY A 216 -32.69 12.22 0.99
N LYS A 217 -32.13 11.51 0.00
CA LYS A 217 -31.25 10.35 0.25
C LYS A 217 -29.94 10.73 0.93
N LEU A 218 -29.35 11.88 0.60
CA LEU A 218 -28.18 12.41 1.30
C LEU A 218 -28.50 12.75 2.77
N ALA A 219 -29.70 13.24 3.07
CA ALA A 219 -30.13 13.50 4.44
C ALA A 219 -30.36 12.20 5.23
N ASP A 220 -30.83 11.13 4.58
CA ASP A 220 -30.95 9.82 5.21
C ASP A 220 -29.60 9.21 5.61
N LEU A 221 -28.53 9.49 4.85
CA LEU A 221 -27.17 9.08 5.20
C LEU A 221 -26.67 9.70 6.51
N GLN A 222 -27.06 10.94 6.79
CA GLN A 222 -26.67 11.62 8.04
C GLN A 222 -27.28 10.98 9.29
N LYS A 223 -28.33 10.17 9.12
CA LYS A 223 -29.02 9.46 10.21
C LYS A 223 -28.39 8.09 10.51
N LEU A 224 -27.50 7.61 9.66
CA LEU A 224 -26.81 6.33 9.84
C LEU A 224 -25.63 6.51 10.79
N ASP A 225 -25.39 5.51 11.64
CA ASP A 225 -24.41 5.55 12.73
C ASP A 225 -23.13 4.75 12.44
N ASN A 226 -23.08 4.03 11.31
CA ASN A 226 -21.94 3.20 10.92
C ASN A 226 -21.47 3.45 9.48
N ILE A 227 -20.16 3.35 9.31
CA ILE A 227 -19.47 3.66 8.05
C ILE A 227 -19.87 2.70 6.91
N SER A 228 -20.20 1.45 7.24
CA SER A 228 -20.61 0.45 6.24
C SER A 228 -21.91 0.86 5.54
N ASP A 229 -22.93 1.21 6.31
CA ASP A 229 -24.23 1.61 5.77
C ASP A 229 -24.17 2.98 5.08
N ILE A 230 -23.32 3.89 5.58
CA ILE A 230 -23.05 5.16 4.90
C ILE A 230 -22.45 4.91 3.51
N ASN A 231 -21.45 4.02 3.40
CA ASN A 231 -20.84 3.67 2.12
C ASN A 231 -21.85 3.02 1.16
N LYS A 232 -22.74 2.16 1.67
CA LYS A 232 -23.81 1.55 0.87
C LYS A 232 -24.75 2.61 0.28
N GLY A 233 -25.24 3.53 1.11
CA GLY A 233 -26.14 4.57 0.62
C GLY A 233 -25.46 5.58 -0.31
N MET A 234 -24.17 5.90 -0.10
CA MET A 234 -23.40 6.76 -1.01
C MET A 234 -23.28 6.17 -2.42
N VAL A 235 -23.14 4.84 -2.55
CA VAL A 235 -23.10 4.20 -3.86
C VAL A 235 -24.44 4.26 -4.59
N VAL A 236 -25.55 4.06 -3.87
CA VAL A 236 -26.89 4.21 -4.46
C VAL A 236 -27.09 5.63 -4.99
N ILE A 237 -26.66 6.64 -4.23
CA ILE A 237 -26.77 8.05 -4.63
C ILE A 237 -25.88 8.36 -5.85
N ASN A 238 -24.63 7.90 -5.85
CA ASN A 238 -23.72 8.09 -6.99
C ASN A 238 -24.27 7.45 -8.27
N ARG A 239 -24.93 6.29 -8.16
CA ARG A 239 -25.60 5.64 -9.30
C ARG A 239 -26.71 6.50 -9.88
N ILE A 240 -27.58 7.08 -9.04
CA ILE A 240 -28.67 7.98 -9.47
C ILE A 240 -28.09 9.21 -10.19
N ILE A 241 -27.02 9.81 -9.65
CA ILE A 241 -26.33 10.94 -10.27
C ILE A 241 -25.75 10.56 -11.64
N LEU A 242 -25.11 9.39 -11.74
CA LEU A 242 -24.53 8.90 -12.99
C LEU A 242 -25.60 8.60 -14.04
N THR A 243 -26.74 8.02 -13.67
CA THR A 243 -27.84 7.79 -14.62
C THR A 243 -28.45 9.09 -15.14
N LEU A 244 -28.66 10.09 -14.26
CA LEU A 244 -29.20 11.39 -14.66
C LEU A 244 -28.23 12.18 -15.55
N SER A 245 -26.93 12.13 -15.23
CA SER A 245 -25.89 12.79 -16.05
C SER A 245 -25.63 12.10 -17.41
N HIS A 246 -26.00 10.83 -17.58
CA HIS A 246 -25.97 10.15 -18.88
C HIS A 246 -27.20 10.44 -19.73
N GLU A 247 -28.36 10.75 -19.13
CA GLU A 247 -29.55 11.23 -19.87
C GLU A 247 -29.27 12.58 -20.54
N ASP A 248 -28.62 13.52 -19.83
CA ASP A 248 -28.20 14.82 -20.38
C ASP A 248 -27.14 14.72 -21.51
N ALA A 249 -26.29 13.70 -21.49
CA ALA A 249 -25.26 13.50 -22.52
C ALA A 249 -25.82 12.89 -23.83
N SER A 250 -27.02 12.31 -23.77
CA SER A 250 -27.62 11.59 -24.90
C SER A 250 -28.54 12.43 -25.79
N SER A 251 -29.03 13.59 -25.33
CA SER A 251 -30.04 14.37 -26.07
C SER A 251 -29.51 15.53 -26.92
N GLU A 252 -28.32 16.10 -26.67
CA GLU A 252 -27.86 17.28 -27.45
C GLU A 252 -26.43 17.21 -28.03
N LYS A 253 -25.56 16.31 -27.57
CA LYS A 253 -24.16 16.27 -28.03
C LYS A 253 -23.85 15.31 -29.18
N TRP A 254 -24.69 14.30 -29.44
CA TRP A 254 -24.46 13.37 -30.54
C TRP A 254 -24.86 13.94 -31.91
N HIS A 255 -25.86 14.82 -31.97
CA HIS A 255 -26.28 15.45 -33.23
C HIS A 255 -25.35 16.56 -33.75
N GLN A 256 -24.47 17.11 -32.89
CA GLN A 256 -23.47 18.11 -33.32
C GLN A 256 -22.14 17.50 -33.78
N LEU A 257 -21.90 16.20 -33.53
CA LEU A 257 -20.68 15.51 -33.93
C LEU A 257 -20.84 14.67 -35.21
N THR A 258 -22.06 14.45 -35.69
CA THR A 258 -22.33 13.77 -36.97
C THR A 258 -22.95 14.73 -37.99
N GLY A 259 -22.40 15.94 -38.09
CA GLY A 259 -22.68 16.87 -39.19
C GLY A 259 -22.18 16.38 -40.54
N GLN A 260 -22.52 15.14 -40.90
CA GLN A 260 -22.50 14.43 -42.18
C GLN A 260 -22.92 12.98 -41.95
#